data_AF-A0A7Y4H9A1-F1
#
_entry.id   AF-A0A7Y4H9A1-F1
#
_cell.length_a   1.000
_cell.length_b   1.000
_cell.length_c   1.000
_cell.angle_alpha   90.00
_cell.angle_beta   90.00
_cell.angle_gamma   90.00
#
_symmetry.space_group_name_H-M   'P 1'
#
loop_
_entity.id
_entity.type
_entity.pdbx_description
1 polymer ?
#
loop_
_entity_poly.entity_id
_entity_poly.type
_entity_poly.pdbx_seq_one_letter_code
_entity_poly.pdbx_strand_id
1 'polypeptide(L)'
;MANRPKRLGLCLLAGFALAVLLECKIQSASAHETDNRARSERFISQKPEVHKRTAAANALASSEAPIESKPAPVSTRKAGSRSAKGPYYVDFRARTAASWGHAFVWFGKTSERAVEVAGLTPAGDTAAYILGHLTWVPSETTASYGDLDPQYLTASYRVYLNGPDAKRVFAYIKRLQASSPVWNAETTNCTAFIGSIAEFMGLKVPHRWQRPEEYVNNLKAMNGGRQIVHLASEQ
;
A
#
# COMPACT_ATOMS: atom_id res chain seq x y z
N MET A 1 -6.38 30.84 -79.20
CA MET A 1 -4.98 30.75 -78.73
C MET A 1 -5.02 30.25 -77.30
N ALA A 2 -4.85 28.93 -77.10
CA ALA A 2 -3.62 28.27 -76.61
C ALA A 2 -3.46 28.45 -75.07
N ASN A 3 -3.18 27.45 -74.23
CA ASN A 3 -2.85 26.05 -74.43
C ASN A 3 -3.09 25.30 -73.11
N ARG A 4 -3.44 24.01 -73.19
CA ARG A 4 -3.51 23.07 -72.05
C ARG A 4 -2.10 22.53 -71.76
N PRO A 5 -1.86 21.89 -70.60
CA PRO A 5 -1.53 20.48 -70.71
C PRO A 5 -2.20 19.59 -69.64
N LYS A 6 -2.49 18.35 -70.07
CA LYS A 6 -2.76 17.17 -69.23
C LYS A 6 -1.46 16.35 -69.11
N ARG A 7 -1.22 15.71 -67.96
CA ARG A 7 -0.53 14.40 -67.80
C ARG A 7 -0.82 13.92 -66.36
N LEU A 8 -1.47 12.79 -66.09
CA LEU A 8 -1.21 11.36 -66.36
C LEU A 8 -0.06 10.79 -65.51
N GLY A 9 -0.40 9.84 -64.62
CA GLY A 9 0.47 8.69 -64.33
C GLY A 9 0.84 8.41 -62.87
N LEU A 10 0.32 7.28 -62.38
CA LEU A 10 1.06 6.18 -61.72
C LEU A 10 1.66 6.39 -60.32
N CYS A 11 1.16 5.64 -59.32
CA CYS A 11 1.79 4.40 -58.83
C CYS A 11 1.25 4.01 -57.45
N LEU A 12 0.65 2.82 -57.40
CA LEU A 12 0.44 2.03 -56.18
C LEU A 12 1.79 1.71 -55.54
N LEU A 13 1.96 2.01 -54.26
CA LEU A 13 2.97 1.36 -53.43
C LEU A 13 2.33 0.93 -52.11
N ALA A 14 2.15 -0.38 -52.01
CA ALA A 14 1.75 -1.11 -50.83
C ALA A 14 2.77 -0.88 -49.70
N GLY A 15 2.29 -0.42 -48.55
CA GLY A 15 3.06 -0.35 -47.33
C GLY A 15 2.99 -1.70 -46.60
N PHE A 16 4.15 -2.34 -46.49
CA PHE A 16 4.42 -3.60 -45.78
C PHE A 16 3.89 -3.59 -44.34
N ALA A 17 2.95 -4.49 -44.01
CA ALA A 17 2.65 -4.86 -42.64
C ALA A 17 3.70 -5.89 -42.18
N LEU A 18 4.66 -5.47 -41.35
CA LEU A 18 5.59 -6.36 -40.69
C LEU A 18 4.99 -6.78 -39.34
N ALA A 19 4.23 -7.87 -39.33
CA ALA A 19 3.81 -8.54 -38.11
C ALA A 19 4.97 -9.37 -37.56
N VAL A 20 5.70 -8.84 -36.58
CA VAL A 20 6.64 -9.64 -35.78
C VAL A 20 5.85 -10.20 -34.60
N LEU A 21 5.28 -11.39 -34.79
CA LEU A 21 4.83 -12.24 -33.69
C LEU A 21 6.07 -12.87 -33.05
N LEU A 22 6.63 -12.20 -32.05
CA LEU A 22 7.60 -12.82 -31.16
C LEU A 22 6.79 -13.50 -30.04
N GLU A 23 6.55 -14.80 -30.19
CA GLU A 23 6.11 -15.67 -29.09
C GLU A 23 7.22 -15.73 -28.04
N CYS A 24 7.26 -14.75 -27.13
CA CYS A 24 7.94 -14.93 -25.87
C CYS A 24 7.08 -15.88 -25.02
N LYS A 25 7.43 -17.16 -25.05
CA LYS A 25 7.16 -18.07 -23.93
C LYS A 25 7.84 -17.48 -22.69
N ILE A 26 7.16 -16.58 -21.99
CA ILE A 26 7.52 -16.24 -20.62
C ILE A 26 7.01 -17.40 -19.78
N GLN A 27 7.89 -18.37 -19.53
CA GLN A 27 7.74 -19.22 -18.35
C GLN A 27 7.72 -18.27 -17.16
N SER A 28 6.55 -18.12 -16.53
CA SER A 28 6.44 -17.55 -15.19
C SER A 28 7.36 -18.34 -14.26
N ALA A 29 8.55 -17.81 -14.00
CA ALA A 29 9.35 -18.23 -12.87
C ALA A 29 8.73 -17.61 -11.62
N SER A 30 7.71 -18.27 -11.08
CA SER A 30 7.30 -18.04 -9.70
C SER A 30 8.48 -18.43 -8.81
N ALA A 31 9.11 -17.46 -8.17
CA ALA A 31 10.07 -17.72 -7.10
C ALA A 31 9.32 -18.33 -5.92
N HIS A 32 9.36 -19.66 -5.82
CA HIS A 32 8.99 -20.39 -4.62
C HIS A 32 10.29 -20.72 -3.90
N GLU A 33 10.73 -19.87 -2.99
CA GLU A 33 11.86 -20.23 -2.13
C GLU A 33 11.29 -20.98 -0.92
N THR A 34 11.38 -22.31 -1.00
CA THR A 34 11.15 -23.24 0.10
C THR A 34 12.26 -23.09 1.14
N ASP A 35 11.87 -22.67 2.33
CA ASP A 35 12.59 -22.82 3.58
C ASP A 35 12.97 -24.29 3.80
N ASN A 36 14.26 -24.62 3.67
CA ASN A 36 14.80 -25.90 4.09
C ASN A 36 15.58 -25.73 5.40
N ARG A 37 14.83 -25.72 6.49
CA ARG A 37 15.29 -26.09 7.82
C ARG A 37 15.61 -27.58 7.86
N ALA A 38 16.89 -27.95 7.82
CA ALA A 38 17.38 -29.15 8.51
C ALA A 38 18.89 -29.15 8.71
N ARG A 39 19.27 -29.28 9.99
CA ARG A 39 20.42 -30.04 10.50
C ARG A 39 21.77 -29.32 10.56
N SER A 40 22.06 -28.72 11.71
CA SER A 40 23.38 -28.88 12.33
C SER A 40 23.21 -28.91 13.86
N GLU A 41 23.22 -30.13 14.40
CA GLU A 41 23.41 -30.37 15.82
C GLU A 41 24.90 -30.37 16.16
N ARG A 42 25.18 -29.99 17.41
CA ARG A 42 26.44 -30.06 18.17
C ARG A 42 27.38 -28.86 18.00
N PHE A 43 27.42 -28.00 19.01
CA PHE A 43 28.50 -28.10 19.99
C PHE A 43 28.10 -27.43 21.32
N ILE A 44 28.45 -28.13 22.39
CA ILE A 44 28.18 -27.88 23.80
C ILE A 44 29.05 -26.70 24.29
N SER A 45 28.49 -25.79 25.09
CA SER A 45 29.23 -25.25 26.24
C SER A 45 28.29 -24.77 27.35
N GLN A 46 28.64 -25.22 28.54
CA GLN A 46 27.90 -25.21 29.80
C GLN A 46 27.93 -23.84 30.49
N LYS A 47 26.88 -23.51 31.26
CA LYS A 47 26.99 -22.97 32.64
C LYS A 47 25.63 -22.99 33.36
N PRO A 48 25.62 -23.01 34.71
CA PRO A 48 24.74 -23.89 35.46
C PRO A 48 23.57 -23.18 36.14
N GLU A 49 22.58 -24.02 36.39
CA GLU A 49 21.39 -23.90 37.22
C GLU A 49 21.69 -23.41 38.66
N VAL A 50 20.83 -22.53 39.20
CA VAL A 50 20.69 -22.33 40.65
C VAL A 50 19.21 -22.08 41.02
N HIS A 51 18.62 -23.12 41.62
CA HIS A 51 17.67 -23.16 42.74
C HIS A 51 16.14 -22.98 42.55
N LYS A 52 15.47 -24.14 42.57
CA LYS A 52 14.56 -24.66 43.64
C LYS A 52 13.35 -23.81 44.09
N ARG A 53 12.14 -24.38 43.90
CA ARG A 53 11.18 -24.91 44.91
C ARG A 53 9.86 -25.24 44.19
N THR A 54 9.56 -26.48 43.82
CA THR A 54 8.96 -27.58 44.63
C THR A 54 7.72 -27.19 45.44
N ALA A 55 6.54 -27.65 44.99
CA ALA A 55 5.52 -28.27 45.83
C ALA A 55 4.50 -29.04 44.96
N ALA A 56 4.56 -30.37 45.01
CA ALA A 56 3.43 -31.28 44.79
C ALA A 56 2.53 -31.24 46.04
N ALA A 57 1.31 -31.77 46.14
CA ALA A 57 0.65 -32.86 45.42
C ALA A 57 -0.85 -32.91 45.81
N ASN A 58 -1.64 -33.66 45.01
CA ASN A 58 -2.76 -34.55 45.40
C ASN A 58 -4.04 -33.92 46.02
N ALA A 59 -5.26 -34.46 45.87
CA ALA A 59 -5.88 -35.47 45.01
C ALA A 59 -7.41 -35.48 45.30
N LEU A 60 -8.19 -36.03 44.36
CA LEU A 60 -9.45 -36.79 44.51
C LEU A 60 -10.79 -36.12 44.92
N ALA A 61 -11.75 -36.27 43.99
CA ALA A 61 -13.12 -36.81 44.11
C ALA A 61 -14.31 -35.96 44.64
N SER A 62 -15.19 -35.64 43.67
CA SER A 62 -16.63 -35.94 43.55
C SER A 62 -17.71 -35.26 44.43
N SER A 63 -18.73 -34.77 43.70
CA SER A 63 -20.18 -34.74 43.99
C SER A 63 -20.82 -33.48 44.61
N GLU A 64 -21.31 -32.62 43.70
CA GLU A 64 -22.72 -32.17 43.51
C GLU A 64 -23.57 -31.62 44.69
N ALA A 65 -23.94 -30.33 44.58
CA ALA A 65 -25.28 -29.79 44.84
C ALA A 65 -25.43 -28.38 44.19
N PRO A 66 -26.62 -27.98 43.68
CA PRO A 66 -26.77 -26.79 42.86
C PRO A 66 -27.07 -25.54 43.70
N ILE A 67 -26.31 -24.47 43.48
CA ILE A 67 -26.57 -23.16 44.09
C ILE A 67 -26.98 -22.17 43.00
N GLU A 68 -28.27 -21.88 42.99
CA GLU A 68 -28.97 -20.69 42.52
C GLU A 68 -28.11 -19.59 41.89
N SER A 69 -28.16 -19.49 40.55
CA SER A 69 -27.45 -18.50 39.76
C SER A 69 -28.15 -17.14 39.79
N LYS A 70 -27.71 -16.28 40.72
CA LYS A 70 -27.98 -14.83 40.69
C LYS A 70 -27.40 -14.22 39.40
N PRO A 71 -28.15 -13.43 38.61
CA PRO A 71 -27.63 -12.87 37.37
C PRO A 71 -26.51 -11.87 37.67
N ALA A 72 -25.35 -12.10 37.06
CA ALA A 72 -24.21 -11.20 37.10
C ALA A 72 -24.59 -9.83 36.50
N PRO A 73 -24.05 -8.71 37.03
CA PRO A 73 -24.35 -7.39 36.51
C PRO A 73 -23.84 -7.31 35.06
N VAL A 74 -24.75 -7.05 34.14
CA VAL A 74 -24.45 -6.72 32.75
C VAL A 74 -23.51 -5.52 32.77
N SER A 75 -22.23 -5.80 32.52
CA SER A 75 -21.25 -4.76 32.20
C SER A 75 -21.71 -4.13 30.89
N THR A 76 -22.48 -3.06 30.99
CA THR A 76 -22.65 -2.10 29.91
C THR A 76 -21.28 -1.49 29.67
N ARG A 77 -20.48 -2.16 28.82
CA ARG A 77 -19.34 -1.53 28.17
C ARG A 77 -19.91 -0.35 27.40
N LYS A 78 -19.86 0.81 28.04
CA LYS A 78 -20.06 2.12 27.44
C LYS A 78 -19.22 2.09 26.17
N ALA A 79 -19.87 2.03 25.01
CA ALA A 79 -19.21 2.16 23.73
C ALA A 79 -18.57 3.55 23.74
N GLY A 80 -17.30 3.61 24.14
CA GLY A 80 -16.56 4.85 24.25
C GLY A 80 -16.54 5.51 22.89
N SER A 81 -17.29 6.61 22.76
CA SER A 81 -17.20 7.68 21.76
C SER A 81 -16.42 7.37 20.47
N ARG A 82 -16.76 6.30 19.77
CA ARG A 82 -16.11 5.93 18.50
C ARG A 82 -16.75 6.64 17.30
N SER A 83 -17.52 7.70 17.57
CA SER A 83 -18.39 8.40 16.61
C SER A 83 -17.82 9.73 16.09
N ALA A 84 -16.60 10.12 16.46
CA ALA A 84 -16.00 11.36 15.95
C ALA A 84 -15.19 11.14 14.66
N LYS A 85 -14.80 9.90 14.34
CA LYS A 85 -13.95 9.55 13.19
C LYS A 85 -14.82 8.85 12.14
N GLY A 86 -14.79 9.35 10.89
CA GLY A 86 -15.64 8.85 9.80
C GLY A 86 -15.54 7.34 9.55
N PRO A 87 -16.58 6.72 8.95
CA PRO A 87 -16.65 5.27 8.73
C PRO A 87 -15.57 4.72 7.79
N TYR A 88 -14.94 5.59 7.00
CA TYR A 88 -13.88 5.25 6.06
C TYR A 88 -12.62 6.07 6.32
N TYR A 89 -11.49 5.63 5.79
CA TYR A 89 -10.24 6.36 5.89
C TYR A 89 -9.34 6.18 4.67
N VAL A 90 -8.43 7.15 4.53
CA VAL A 90 -7.19 7.05 3.76
C VAL A 90 -6.04 7.40 4.71
N ASP A 91 -5.04 6.55 4.80
CA ASP A 91 -3.87 6.69 5.65
C ASP A 91 -2.63 6.81 4.78
N PHE A 92 -2.10 8.02 4.68
CA PHE A 92 -0.87 8.34 3.98
C PHE A 92 0.30 7.85 4.82
N ARG A 93 1.10 6.95 4.28
CA ARG A 93 2.12 6.22 5.01
C ARG A 93 3.46 6.32 4.29
N ALA A 94 4.52 6.29 5.08
CA ALA A 94 5.87 6.13 4.59
C ALA A 94 6.57 5.01 5.38
N ARG A 95 7.48 4.31 4.71
CA ARG A 95 8.32 3.28 5.32
C ARG A 95 9.77 3.37 4.90
N THR A 96 10.63 2.73 5.68
CA THR A 96 11.99 2.38 5.23
C THR A 96 11.93 1.41 4.05
N ALA A 97 12.85 1.56 3.11
CA ALA A 97 13.10 0.63 2.02
C ALA A 97 14.61 0.42 1.90
N ALA A 98 15.05 -0.62 1.18
CA ALA A 98 16.46 -0.72 0.80
C ALA A 98 16.91 0.48 -0.06
N SER A 99 15.96 1.18 -0.69
CA SER A 99 16.14 2.39 -1.48
C SER A 99 15.86 3.67 -0.65
N TRP A 100 15.54 4.78 -1.32
CA TRP A 100 15.21 6.11 -0.75
C TRP A 100 13.97 6.14 0.19
N GLY A 101 13.34 4.99 0.44
CA GLY A 101 12.07 4.85 1.17
C GLY A 101 10.89 4.64 0.23
N HIS A 102 9.71 4.42 0.80
CA HIS A 102 8.47 4.28 0.02
C HIS A 102 7.31 5.01 0.68
N ALA A 103 6.49 5.70 -0.14
CA ALA A 103 5.25 6.34 0.27
C ALA A 103 4.05 5.64 -0.40
N PHE A 104 3.00 5.40 0.37
CA PHE A 104 1.81 4.67 -0.08
C PHE A 104 0.59 5.09 0.74
N VAL A 105 -0.58 4.64 0.34
CA VAL A 105 -1.81 4.79 1.13
C VAL A 105 -2.38 3.45 1.53
N TRP A 106 -2.89 3.37 2.75
CA TRP A 106 -3.91 2.38 3.10
C TRP A 106 -5.28 3.04 3.04
N PHE A 107 -6.27 2.33 2.52
CA PHE A 107 -7.64 2.82 2.50
C PHE A 107 -8.64 1.69 2.75
N GLY A 108 -9.79 2.06 3.31
CA GLY A 108 -10.84 1.10 3.65
C GLY A 108 -11.79 1.61 4.72
N LYS A 109 -12.50 0.68 5.35
CA LYS A 109 -13.45 0.96 6.43
C LYS A 109 -12.77 0.93 7.80
N THR A 110 -13.12 1.88 8.66
CA THR A 110 -12.60 1.96 10.04
C THR A 110 -13.05 0.79 10.93
N SER A 111 -14.14 0.11 10.55
CA SER A 111 -14.68 -1.07 11.24
C SER A 111 -14.01 -2.39 10.84
N GLU A 112 -13.23 -2.41 9.76
CA GLU A 112 -12.64 -3.62 9.20
C GLU A 112 -11.11 -3.63 9.38
N ARG A 113 -10.54 -4.82 9.58
CA ARG A 113 -9.07 -4.99 9.62
C ARG A 113 -8.46 -5.11 8.24
N ALA A 114 -9.26 -5.52 7.25
CA ALA A 114 -8.83 -5.58 5.86
C ALA A 114 -8.51 -4.17 5.36
N VAL A 115 -7.39 -4.03 4.66
CA VAL A 115 -6.93 -2.77 4.10
C VAL A 115 -6.60 -2.98 2.65
N GLU A 116 -6.95 -2.00 1.83
CA GLU A 116 -6.43 -1.92 0.47
C GLU A 116 -5.22 -1.01 0.47
N VAL A 117 -4.21 -1.37 -0.31
CA VAL A 117 -2.96 -0.61 -0.44
C VAL A 117 -2.87 -0.07 -1.86
N ALA A 118 -2.48 1.19 -1.97
CA ALA A 118 -2.09 1.79 -3.25
C ALA A 118 -0.80 2.58 -3.08
N GLY A 119 0.14 2.35 -3.99
CA GLY A 119 1.42 3.07 -4.07
C GLY A 119 1.85 3.17 -5.52
N LEU A 120 3.07 3.65 -5.75
CA LEU A 120 3.71 3.60 -7.07
C LEU A 120 5.18 3.25 -6.89
N THR A 121 5.56 2.05 -7.31
CA THR A 121 6.93 1.52 -7.28
C THR A 121 7.37 1.11 -8.69
N PRO A 122 8.69 1.07 -8.98
CA PRO A 122 9.15 0.39 -10.18
C PRO A 122 8.77 -1.10 -10.11
N ALA A 123 8.35 -1.68 -11.23
CA ALA A 123 8.14 -3.11 -11.36
C ALA A 123 9.51 -3.79 -11.49
N GLY A 124 9.85 -4.67 -10.55
CA GLY A 124 11.16 -5.32 -10.48
C GLY A 124 11.95 -4.92 -9.23
N ASP A 125 13.27 -5.03 -9.32
CA ASP A 125 14.18 -4.94 -8.19
C ASP A 125 15.04 -3.66 -8.23
N THR A 126 16.22 -3.72 -7.60
CA THR A 126 17.22 -2.66 -7.57
C THR A 126 17.60 -2.15 -8.96
N ALA A 127 17.66 -3.01 -9.98
CA ALA A 127 18.04 -2.59 -11.33
C ALA A 127 16.98 -1.67 -11.95
N ALA A 128 15.69 -2.02 -11.80
CA ALA A 128 14.58 -1.18 -12.26
C ALA A 128 14.56 0.17 -11.52
N TYR A 129 14.85 0.17 -10.21
CA TYR A 129 14.96 1.39 -9.42
C TYR A 129 16.08 2.31 -9.91
N ILE A 130 17.28 1.78 -10.17
CA ILE A 130 18.42 2.56 -10.70
C ILE A 130 18.08 3.10 -12.10
N LEU A 131 17.58 2.25 -13.00
CA LEU A 131 17.24 2.66 -14.37
C LEU A 131 16.16 3.74 -14.39
N GLY A 132 15.19 3.67 -13.48
CA GLY A 132 14.11 4.65 -13.39
C GLY A 132 14.55 6.04 -12.89
N HIS A 133 15.82 6.23 -12.49
CA HIS A 133 16.39 7.57 -12.31
C HIS A 133 16.83 8.21 -13.64
N LEU A 134 17.04 7.40 -14.69
CA LEU A 134 17.50 7.87 -16.00
C LEU A 134 16.36 7.92 -17.03
N THR A 135 15.38 7.02 -16.92
CA THR A 135 14.26 6.92 -17.87
C THR A 135 12.99 6.43 -17.17
N TRP A 136 11.91 6.23 -17.92
CA TRP A 136 10.71 5.57 -17.41
C TRP A 136 10.86 4.05 -17.45
N VAL A 137 10.47 3.40 -16.38
CA VAL A 137 10.39 1.93 -16.26
C VAL A 137 8.95 1.51 -15.96
N PRO A 138 8.55 0.26 -16.21
CA PRO A 138 7.23 -0.22 -15.80
C PRO A 138 7.03 -0.06 -14.28
N SER A 139 5.78 0.08 -13.83
CA SER A 139 5.46 0.27 -12.41
C SER A 139 4.45 -0.74 -11.86
N GLU A 140 4.49 -0.90 -10.54
CA GLU A 140 3.48 -1.58 -9.75
C GLU A 140 2.75 -0.58 -8.86
N THR A 141 1.45 -0.82 -8.64
CA THR A 141 0.60 0.11 -7.87
C THR A 141 -0.11 -0.51 -6.68
N THR A 142 0.15 -1.79 -6.42
CA THR A 142 -0.40 -2.54 -5.28
C THR A 142 0.58 -2.55 -4.11
N ALA A 143 0.29 -3.34 -3.06
CA ALA A 143 1.20 -3.49 -1.94
C ALA A 143 2.55 -4.06 -2.40
N SER A 144 3.63 -3.40 -1.98
CA SER A 144 5.00 -3.88 -2.08
C SER A 144 5.46 -4.48 -0.75
N TYR A 145 6.61 -5.18 -0.75
CA TYR A 145 7.19 -5.75 0.46
C TYR A 145 7.37 -4.68 1.56
N GLY A 146 6.92 -4.98 2.78
CA GLY A 146 7.01 -4.09 3.92
C GLY A 146 5.87 -3.08 4.08
N ASP A 147 4.96 -2.94 3.10
CA ASP A 147 3.85 -1.95 3.19
C ASP A 147 2.79 -2.34 4.22
N LEU A 148 2.72 -3.63 4.56
CA LEU A 148 1.83 -4.19 5.57
C LEU A 148 2.49 -4.35 6.95
N ASP A 149 3.80 -4.16 7.03
CA ASP A 149 4.60 -4.48 8.22
C ASP A 149 4.86 -3.23 9.08
N PRO A 150 4.33 -3.17 10.32
CA PRO A 150 4.49 -1.99 11.17
C PRO A 150 5.93 -1.64 11.52
N GLN A 151 6.83 -2.63 11.51
CA GLN A 151 8.24 -2.43 11.86
C GLN A 151 9.01 -1.52 10.90
N TYR A 152 8.54 -1.39 9.65
CA TYR A 152 9.17 -0.53 8.65
C TYR A 152 8.54 0.86 8.59
N LEU A 153 7.43 1.09 9.28
CA LEU A 153 6.67 2.35 9.21
C LEU A 153 7.46 3.51 9.82
N THR A 154 7.68 4.56 9.04
CA THR A 154 8.39 5.76 9.50
C THR A 154 7.47 6.96 9.71
N ALA A 155 6.39 7.07 8.92
CA ALA A 155 5.38 8.12 9.10
C ALA A 155 3.98 7.64 8.73
N SER A 156 2.96 8.25 9.36
CA SER A 156 1.55 8.03 9.06
C SER A 156 0.72 9.29 9.30
N TYR A 157 -0.19 9.56 8.35
CA TYR A 157 -1.19 10.60 8.44
C TYR A 157 -2.52 10.08 7.92
N ARG A 158 -3.44 9.79 8.87
CA ARG A 158 -4.76 9.26 8.57
C ARG A 158 -5.83 10.33 8.52
N VAL A 159 -6.60 10.30 7.44
CA VAL A 159 -7.75 11.17 7.19
C VAL A 159 -9.00 10.32 7.01
N TYR A 160 -10.07 10.67 7.72
CA TYR A 160 -11.35 10.00 7.75
C TYR A 160 -12.35 10.66 6.81
N LEU A 161 -13.23 9.84 6.23
CA LEU A 161 -14.21 10.21 5.21
C LEU A 161 -15.60 9.71 5.60
N ASN A 162 -16.64 10.42 5.13
CA ASN A 162 -18.02 9.91 5.11
C ASN A 162 -18.19 8.91 3.93
N GLY A 163 -19.35 8.26 3.85
CA GLY A 163 -19.63 7.28 2.80
C GLY A 163 -19.55 7.82 1.36
N PRO A 164 -20.27 8.91 1.03
CA PRO A 164 -20.21 9.52 -0.30
C PRO A 164 -18.79 9.90 -0.73
N ASP A 165 -18.02 10.56 0.13
CA ASP A 165 -16.66 10.99 -0.18
C ASP A 165 -15.72 9.80 -0.33
N ALA A 166 -15.85 8.78 0.52
CA ALA A 166 -15.07 7.55 0.42
C ALA A 166 -15.26 6.86 -0.94
N LYS A 167 -16.50 6.79 -1.44
CA LYS A 167 -16.78 6.21 -2.77
C LYS A 167 -16.02 6.94 -3.88
N ARG A 168 -16.01 8.28 -3.85
CA ARG A 168 -15.31 9.12 -4.84
C ARG A 168 -13.80 8.97 -4.74
N VAL A 169 -13.26 9.05 -3.51
CA VAL A 169 -11.82 8.92 -3.26
C VAL A 169 -11.31 7.54 -3.64
N PHE A 170 -12.01 6.47 -3.26
CA PHE A 170 -11.57 5.10 -3.59
C PHE A 170 -11.62 4.84 -5.09
N ALA A 171 -12.65 5.33 -5.79
CA ALA A 171 -12.71 5.26 -7.25
C ALA A 171 -11.54 6.02 -7.90
N TYR A 172 -11.17 7.19 -7.38
CA TYR A 172 -10.02 7.95 -7.85
C TYR A 172 -8.70 7.21 -7.62
N ILE A 173 -8.50 6.60 -6.44
CA ILE A 173 -7.32 5.78 -6.14
C ILE A 173 -7.23 4.61 -7.13
N LYS A 174 -8.33 3.89 -7.37
CA LYS A 174 -8.36 2.77 -8.33
C LYS A 174 -8.06 3.21 -9.75
N ARG A 175 -8.56 4.38 -10.15
CA ARG A 175 -8.22 4.99 -11.44
C ARG A 175 -6.72 5.28 -11.54
N LEU A 176 -6.13 5.89 -10.51
CA LEU A 176 -4.69 6.14 -10.47
C LEU A 176 -3.86 4.86 -10.54
N GLN A 177 -4.27 3.80 -9.82
CA GLN A 177 -3.61 2.49 -9.91
C GLN A 177 -3.63 1.95 -11.35
N ALA A 178 -4.75 2.10 -12.07
CA ALA A 178 -4.91 1.62 -13.44
C ALA A 178 -4.22 2.51 -14.49
N SER A 179 -4.10 3.81 -14.23
CA SER A 179 -3.56 4.81 -15.17
C SER A 179 -2.10 5.19 -14.92
N SER A 180 -1.39 4.49 -14.04
CA SER A 180 0.03 4.71 -13.74
C SER A 180 0.85 3.49 -14.17
N PRO A 181 1.14 3.32 -15.48
CA PRO A 181 1.87 2.15 -15.99
C PRO A 181 3.39 2.28 -15.88
N VAL A 182 3.89 3.49 -15.58
CA VAL A 182 5.32 3.78 -15.54
C VAL A 182 5.75 4.50 -14.27
N TRP A 183 6.98 4.20 -13.84
CA TRP A 183 7.69 4.83 -12.73
C TRP A 183 8.91 5.59 -13.25
N ASN A 184 9.16 6.75 -12.65
CA ASN A 184 10.39 7.52 -12.81
C ASN A 184 10.67 8.29 -11.51
N ALA A 185 11.92 8.28 -11.06
CA ALA A 185 12.32 8.80 -9.76
C ALA A 185 12.00 10.29 -9.58
N GLU A 186 12.07 11.08 -10.65
CA GLU A 186 11.90 12.54 -10.60
C GLU A 186 10.45 12.98 -10.83
N THR A 187 9.70 12.24 -11.65
CA THR A 187 8.41 12.72 -12.18
C THR A 187 7.21 11.90 -11.74
N THR A 188 7.24 10.57 -11.95
CA THR A 188 6.14 9.64 -11.68
C THR A 188 6.57 8.64 -10.61
N ASN A 189 6.53 9.08 -9.36
CA ASN A 189 7.02 8.32 -8.22
C ASN A 189 5.99 8.22 -7.09
N CYS A 190 6.37 7.56 -6.00
CA CYS A 190 5.49 7.30 -4.87
C CYS A 190 4.93 8.58 -4.19
N THR A 191 5.73 9.63 -4.01
CA THR A 191 5.28 10.89 -3.39
C THR A 191 4.36 11.68 -4.30
N ALA A 192 4.64 11.69 -5.61
CA ALA A 192 3.73 12.27 -6.60
C ALA A 192 2.38 11.54 -6.60
N PHE A 193 2.38 10.20 -6.57
CA PHE A 193 1.18 9.38 -6.55
C PHE A 193 0.28 9.66 -5.34
N ILE A 194 0.84 9.62 -4.12
CA ILE A 194 0.06 9.92 -2.91
C ILE A 194 -0.33 11.40 -2.82
N GLY A 195 0.47 12.29 -3.42
CA GLY A 195 0.17 13.71 -3.56
C GLY A 195 -1.10 13.95 -4.37
N SER A 196 -1.24 13.29 -5.52
CA SER A 196 -2.46 13.40 -6.34
C SER A 196 -3.72 12.93 -5.59
N ILE A 197 -3.60 11.89 -4.75
CA ILE A 197 -4.70 11.43 -3.87
C ILE A 197 -5.02 12.51 -2.83
N ALA A 198 -4.01 13.07 -2.18
CA ALA A 198 -4.18 14.12 -1.18
C ALA A 198 -4.82 15.39 -1.78
N GLU A 199 -4.37 15.83 -2.96
CA GLU A 199 -4.97 16.96 -3.69
C GLU A 199 -6.43 16.69 -4.06
N PHE A 200 -6.75 15.49 -4.55
CA PHE A 200 -8.13 15.09 -4.84
C PHE A 200 -9.01 15.14 -3.58
N MET A 201 -8.43 14.82 -2.42
CA MET A 201 -9.06 14.98 -1.11
C MET A 201 -9.10 16.44 -0.61
N GLY A 202 -8.68 17.43 -1.40
CA GLY A 202 -8.64 18.83 -1.01
C GLY A 202 -7.61 19.15 0.08
N LEU A 203 -6.59 18.31 0.24
CA LEU A 203 -5.45 18.57 1.12
C LEU A 203 -4.41 19.43 0.40
N LYS A 204 -3.73 20.30 1.15
CA LYS A 204 -2.50 20.95 0.68
C LYS A 204 -1.41 19.89 0.58
N VAL A 205 -0.59 19.90 -0.46
CA VAL A 205 0.49 18.92 -0.62
C VAL A 205 1.88 19.56 -0.62
N PRO A 206 2.89 18.88 -0.05
CA PRO A 206 4.27 19.32 -0.13
C PRO A 206 4.86 19.06 -1.51
N HIS A 207 6.02 19.65 -1.76
CA HIS A 207 6.77 19.40 -2.97
C HIS A 207 7.22 17.93 -3.06
N ARG A 208 7.10 17.31 -4.23
CA ARG A 208 7.30 15.86 -4.44
C ARG A 208 8.74 15.36 -4.25
N TRP A 209 9.76 16.21 -4.41
CA TRP A 209 11.18 15.85 -4.24
C TRP A 209 11.62 15.86 -2.77
N GLN A 210 10.87 15.16 -1.92
CA GLN A 210 11.21 14.97 -0.52
C GLN A 210 11.38 13.49 -0.24
N ARG A 211 12.07 13.14 0.85
CA ARG A 211 12.03 11.75 1.32
C ARG A 211 10.58 11.38 1.65
N PRO A 212 10.15 10.13 1.40
CA PRO A 212 8.79 9.67 1.72
C PRO A 212 8.34 10.00 3.14
N GLU A 213 9.21 9.82 4.13
CA GLU A 213 8.92 10.16 5.53
C GLU A 213 8.67 11.66 5.73
N GLU A 214 9.58 12.49 5.21
CA GLU A 214 9.46 13.95 5.25
C GLU A 214 8.20 14.43 4.52
N TYR A 215 7.91 13.84 3.36
CA TYR A 215 6.73 14.15 2.56
C TYR A 215 5.45 13.91 3.36
N VAL A 216 5.30 12.76 4.02
CA VAL A 216 4.10 12.44 4.82
C VAL A 216 4.01 13.33 6.07
N ASN A 217 5.13 13.60 6.73
CA ASN A 217 5.17 14.51 7.88
C ASN A 217 4.80 15.96 7.48
N ASN A 218 5.33 16.45 6.36
CA ASN A 218 5.01 17.78 5.83
C ASN A 218 3.58 17.85 5.31
N LEU A 219 3.06 16.80 4.68
CA LEU A 219 1.66 16.69 4.29
C LEU A 219 0.75 16.86 5.52
N LYS A 220 1.05 16.19 6.63
CA LYS A 220 0.33 16.37 7.89
C LYS A 220 0.45 17.80 8.41
N ALA A 221 1.66 18.35 8.47
CA ALA A 221 1.92 19.68 9.00
C ALA A 221 1.20 20.79 8.22
N MET A 222 1.26 20.76 6.89
CA MET A 222 0.62 21.75 6.00
C MET A 222 -0.90 21.77 6.11
N ASN A 223 -1.50 20.67 6.58
CA ASN A 223 -2.94 20.53 6.78
C ASN A 223 -3.34 20.66 8.26
N GLY A 224 -2.44 21.13 9.14
CA GLY A 224 -2.69 21.27 10.57
C GLY A 224 -3.02 19.95 11.27
N GLY A 225 -2.63 18.82 10.68
CA GLY A 225 -2.96 17.49 11.17
C GLY A 225 -4.45 17.14 11.17
N ARG A 226 -5.29 17.86 10.41
CA ARG A 226 -6.74 17.60 10.36
C ARG A 226 -7.01 16.16 9.94
N GLN A 227 -7.85 15.45 10.69
CA GLN A 227 -8.12 14.04 10.42
C GLN A 227 -9.45 13.82 9.70
N ILE A 228 -10.18 14.87 9.31
CA ILE A 228 -11.49 14.75 8.67
C ILE A 228 -11.50 15.67 7.44
N VAL A 229 -12.02 15.14 6.34
CA VAL A 229 -12.20 15.87 5.08
C VAL A 229 -13.61 15.65 4.57
N HIS A 230 -14.17 16.70 3.96
CA HIS A 230 -15.35 16.64 3.12
C HIS A 230 -14.99 17.18 1.74
N LEU A 231 -15.34 16.43 0.70
CA LEU A 231 -15.12 16.92 -0.66
C LEU A 231 -16.11 18.04 -0.98
N ALA A 232 -15.70 18.97 -1.83
CA ALA A 232 -16.63 19.92 -2.40
C ALA A 232 -17.71 19.17 -3.21
N SER A 233 -18.95 19.67 -3.13
CA SER A 233 -20.05 19.21 -3.98
C SER A 233 -19.67 19.38 -5.46
N GLU A 234 -20.06 18.42 -6.29
CA GLU A 234 -19.91 18.54 -7.74
C GLU A 234 -20.76 19.73 -8.24
N GLN A 235 -20.15 20.60 -9.04
CA GLN A 235 -20.84 21.68 -9.76
C GLN A 235 -21.39 21.14 -11.08
#